data_AF-A0A2E9LTP5-F1
#
_entry.id   AF-A0A2E9LTP5-F1
#
_cell.length_a   1.000
_cell.length_b   1.000
_cell.length_c   1.000
_cell.angle_alpha   90.00
_cell.angle_beta   90.00
_cell.angle_gamma   90.00
#
_symmetry.space_group_name_H-M   'P 1'
#
loop_
_entity.id
_entity.type
_entity.pdbx_description
1 polymer ?
#
loop_
_entity_poly.entity_id
_entity_poly.type
_entity_poly.pdbx_seq_one_letter_code
_entity_poly.pdbx_strand_id
1 'polypeptide(L)'
;MSYTCRNHHRHTKRLGIYATGVLILMLMTPTNVFSQSGTDDVTFTADIAPILQRSCQNCHRHNSVAPMSLLTYEEVRPYARRIKERTMLRDRMGVMPPWFIEKDVGIQDYQNDISLSDAEITMIAEWADNGAPHGDPNDMPAPRVFAAEDEWDIGTPDLIVDLPPYTMGAEAPDWWGMIPPVASGLAEDRYVAAMEVKEISNVEGGGWRKIHFPSRNHHFDR
;
A
#
# COMPACT_ATOMS: atom_id res chain seq x y z
N MET A 1 70.38 20.98 47.87
CA MET A 1 69.45 20.64 48.96
C MET A 1 69.12 19.16 48.86
N SER A 2 69.72 18.24 49.62
CA SER A 2 69.79 18.09 51.08
C SER A 2 68.59 17.33 51.67
N TYR A 3 68.92 16.12 52.17
CA TYR A 3 68.27 15.28 53.21
C TYR A 3 66.89 14.63 52.88
N THR A 4 66.84 13.34 52.52
CA THR A 4 66.89 12.08 53.31
C THR A 4 65.66 11.77 54.18
N CYS A 5 64.96 10.69 53.80
CA CYS A 5 64.68 9.47 54.57
C CYS A 5 64.08 9.61 55.99
N ARG A 6 62.98 8.90 56.27
CA ARG A 6 62.96 7.74 57.20
C ARG A 6 61.56 7.16 57.41
N ASN A 7 61.49 5.85 57.22
CA ASN A 7 60.41 4.93 57.54
C ASN A 7 60.23 4.78 59.07
N HIS A 8 58.99 4.61 59.55
CA HIS A 8 58.75 3.93 60.82
C HIS A 8 57.41 3.18 60.83
N HIS A 9 57.54 1.86 60.94
CA HIS A 9 56.53 0.93 61.45
C HIS A 9 55.91 1.43 62.76
N ARG A 10 54.61 1.15 63.01
CA ARG A 10 54.10 -0.01 63.79
C ARG A 10 52.70 0.27 64.42
N HIS A 11 52.02 -0.85 64.72
CA HIS A 11 50.96 -1.06 65.74
C HIS A 11 49.48 -0.76 65.40
N THR A 12 48.81 -1.84 64.97
CA THR A 12 47.57 -2.40 65.54
C THR A 12 46.82 -1.58 66.60
N LYS A 13 45.49 -1.43 66.42
CA LYS A 13 44.46 -1.68 67.46
C LYS A 13 43.06 -1.77 66.83
N ARG A 14 42.26 -2.68 67.40
CA ARG A 14 40.88 -3.03 67.04
C ARG A 14 39.87 -1.97 67.51
N LEU A 15 38.65 -2.13 66.99
CA LEU A 15 37.34 -1.96 67.66
C LEU A 15 36.62 -0.62 67.45
N GLY A 16 35.39 -0.70 66.95
CA GLY A 16 34.42 0.40 66.98
C GLY A 16 33.33 0.32 65.92
N ILE A 17 32.36 -0.59 66.09
CA ILE A 17 31.04 -0.51 65.44
C ILE A 17 30.27 0.61 66.12
N TYR A 18 29.78 1.63 65.40
CA TYR A 18 28.52 2.38 65.62
C TYR A 18 28.27 3.19 64.33
N ALA A 19 27.34 2.79 63.47
CA ALA A 19 25.93 3.17 63.49
C ALA A 19 25.69 4.65 63.11
N THR A 20 25.23 4.90 61.88
CA THR A 20 24.01 5.68 61.58
C THR A 20 23.76 5.61 60.07
N GLY A 21 22.67 4.94 59.69
CA GLY A 21 22.22 4.84 58.30
C GLY A 21 21.75 6.19 57.77
N VAL A 22 22.22 6.56 56.58
CA VAL A 22 21.68 7.65 55.80
C VAL A 22 20.51 7.08 54.99
N LEU A 23 19.29 7.30 55.47
CA LEU A 23 18.05 7.03 54.75
C LEU A 23 17.92 8.05 53.61
N ILE A 24 18.30 7.67 52.40
CA ILE A 24 18.03 8.44 51.18
C ILE A 24 16.54 8.26 50.88
N LEU A 25 15.73 9.24 51.31
CA LEU A 25 14.32 9.35 50.94
C LEU A 25 14.23 9.80 49.47
N MET A 26 14.15 8.82 48.58
CA MET A 26 13.96 9.03 47.15
C MET A 26 12.53 9.57 46.93
N LEU A 27 12.41 10.86 46.63
CA LEU A 27 11.16 11.51 46.25
C LEU A 27 10.65 10.87 44.95
N MET A 28 9.74 9.90 45.06
CA MET A 28 8.94 9.42 43.95
C MET A 28 7.92 10.51 43.60
N THR A 29 8.26 11.38 42.65
CA THR A 29 7.25 12.24 42.03
C THR A 29 6.31 11.34 41.22
N PRO A 30 5.00 11.37 41.46
CA PRO A 30 4.06 10.66 40.61
C PRO A 30 4.16 11.26 39.20
N THR A 31 4.67 10.48 38.26
CA THR A 31 4.50 10.78 36.85
C THR A 31 3.01 10.68 36.58
N ASN A 32 2.34 11.83 36.43
CA ASN A 32 1.01 11.86 35.84
C ASN A 32 1.15 11.32 34.42
N VAL A 33 0.84 10.03 34.25
CA VAL A 33 0.60 9.45 32.94
C VAL A 33 -0.70 10.10 32.49
N PHE A 34 -0.59 11.12 31.64
CA PHE A 34 -1.73 11.57 30.87
C PHE A 34 -2.14 10.38 29.99
N SER A 35 -3.20 9.68 30.39
CA SER A 35 -3.94 8.85 29.46
C SER A 35 -4.56 9.82 28.46
N GLN A 36 -4.02 9.84 27.25
CA GLN A 36 -4.54 10.64 26.15
C GLN A 36 -5.83 9.96 25.68
N SER A 37 -6.91 10.18 26.43
CA SER A 37 -8.26 9.80 26.01
C SER A 37 -8.85 11.02 25.30
N GLY A 38 -8.91 11.00 23.97
CA GLY A 38 -9.60 12.01 23.17
C GLY A 38 -8.83 12.58 21.98
N THR A 39 -8.36 11.72 21.08
CA THR A 39 -8.56 11.92 19.64
C THR A 39 -9.44 10.77 19.18
N ASP A 40 -10.40 11.00 18.30
CA ASP A 40 -10.99 9.90 17.53
C ASP A 40 -9.82 9.31 16.73
N ASP A 41 -9.18 8.27 17.27
CA ASP A 41 -7.96 7.71 16.71
C ASP A 41 -8.30 7.14 15.33
N VAL A 42 -7.63 7.62 14.28
CA VAL A 42 -7.79 7.10 12.92
C VAL A 42 -7.53 5.61 12.92
N THR A 43 -8.50 4.81 12.48
CA THR A 43 -8.42 3.34 12.46
C THR A 43 -8.45 2.77 11.05
N PHE A 44 -7.95 1.54 10.90
CA PHE A 44 -8.00 0.88 9.62
C PHE A 44 -9.45 0.65 9.15
N THR A 45 -10.30 0.11 10.03
CA THR A 45 -11.66 -0.30 9.66
C THR A 45 -12.55 0.87 9.28
N ALA A 46 -12.59 1.93 10.09
CA ALA A 46 -13.48 3.06 9.86
C ALA A 46 -12.95 4.03 8.78
N ASP A 47 -11.65 4.32 8.80
CA ASP A 47 -11.11 5.48 8.08
C ASP A 47 -10.27 5.12 6.86
N ILE A 48 -9.36 4.14 7.01
CA ILE A 48 -8.38 3.82 5.95
C ILE A 48 -8.95 2.83 4.93
N ALA A 49 -9.72 1.84 5.36
CA ALA A 49 -10.28 0.81 4.48
C ALA A 49 -11.14 1.43 3.35
N PRO A 50 -12.04 2.41 3.60
CA PRO A 50 -12.77 3.08 2.52
C PRO A 50 -11.86 3.76 1.49
N ILE A 51 -10.79 4.41 1.94
CA ILE A 51 -9.83 5.08 1.06
C ILE A 51 -9.10 4.05 0.18
N LEU A 52 -8.60 2.97 0.77
CA LEU A 52 -7.91 1.91 0.03
C LEU A 52 -8.86 1.20 -0.94
N GLN A 53 -10.09 0.92 -0.54
CA GLN A 53 -11.11 0.32 -1.41
C GLN A 53 -11.33 1.16 -2.66
N ARG A 54 -11.48 2.48 -2.53
CA ARG A 54 -11.72 3.38 -3.66
C ARG A 54 -10.48 3.58 -4.53
N SER A 55 -9.36 3.93 -3.91
CA SER A 55 -8.18 4.47 -4.62
C SER A 55 -7.08 3.45 -4.89
N CYS A 56 -7.07 2.29 -4.22
CA CYS A 56 -5.92 1.38 -4.26
C CYS A 56 -6.28 -0.04 -4.71
N GLN A 57 -7.39 -0.60 -4.25
CA GLN A 57 -7.69 -2.02 -4.40
C GLN A 57 -7.98 -2.47 -5.85
N ASN A 58 -8.25 -1.55 -6.78
CA ASN A 58 -8.35 -1.89 -8.20
C ASN A 58 -7.07 -2.56 -8.72
N CYS A 59 -5.92 -2.08 -8.25
CA CYS A 59 -4.58 -2.56 -8.62
C CYS A 59 -3.93 -3.40 -7.52
N HIS A 60 -4.19 -3.06 -6.26
CA HIS A 60 -3.63 -3.71 -5.07
C HIS A 60 -4.53 -4.84 -4.55
N ARG A 61 -4.62 -5.90 -5.35
CA ARG A 61 -5.33 -7.13 -5.01
C ARG A 61 -4.58 -8.34 -5.54
N HIS A 62 -4.91 -9.51 -5.03
CA HIS A 62 -4.35 -10.76 -5.54
C HIS A 62 -4.57 -10.92 -7.05
N ASN A 63 -3.54 -11.41 -7.74
CA ASN A 63 -3.53 -11.61 -9.19
C ASN A 63 -3.83 -10.32 -10.00
N SER A 64 -3.46 -9.16 -9.47
CA SER A 64 -3.52 -7.89 -10.20
C SER A 64 -2.11 -7.29 -10.36
N VAL A 65 -2.04 -6.11 -10.96
CA VAL A 65 -0.79 -5.48 -11.41
C VAL A 65 0.17 -5.15 -10.26
N ALA A 66 -0.35 -4.86 -9.07
CA ALA A 66 0.51 -4.44 -7.96
C ALA A 66 1.10 -5.66 -7.21
N PRO A 67 2.35 -5.59 -6.75
CA PRO A 67 3.05 -6.73 -6.16
C PRO A 67 2.58 -7.10 -4.75
N MET A 68 1.66 -6.34 -4.16
CA MET A 68 1.10 -6.58 -2.84
C MET A 68 -0.40 -6.28 -2.80
N SER A 69 -1.13 -7.14 -2.10
CA SER A 69 -2.55 -6.97 -1.83
C SER A 69 -2.76 -5.94 -0.73
N LEU A 70 -3.82 -5.13 -0.86
CA LEU A 70 -4.28 -4.18 0.16
C LEU A 70 -5.77 -4.42 0.50
N LEU A 71 -6.19 -5.69 0.48
CA LEU A 71 -7.58 -6.09 0.71
C LEU A 71 -7.92 -6.23 2.19
N THR A 72 -7.02 -6.82 2.97
CA THR A 72 -7.22 -7.08 4.41
C THR A 72 -6.27 -6.27 5.28
N TYR A 73 -6.62 -6.08 6.55
CA TYR A 73 -5.75 -5.36 7.49
C TYR A 73 -4.38 -6.04 7.64
N GLU A 74 -4.37 -7.38 7.71
CA GLU A 74 -3.15 -8.18 7.86
C GLU A 74 -2.19 -7.99 6.68
N GLU A 75 -2.74 -7.83 5.48
CA GLU A 75 -1.99 -7.54 4.26
C GLU A 75 -1.50 -6.10 4.20
N VAL A 76 -2.31 -5.14 4.65
CA VAL A 76 -2.00 -3.71 4.57
C VAL A 76 -1.00 -3.28 5.62
N ARG A 77 -1.16 -3.74 6.88
CA ARG A 77 -0.40 -3.29 8.05
C ARG A 77 1.13 -3.30 7.85
N PRO A 78 1.76 -4.34 7.27
CA PRO A 78 3.21 -4.35 7.03
C PRO A 78 3.69 -3.21 6.12
N TYR A 79 2.81 -2.66 5.28
CA TYR A 79 3.13 -1.61 4.33
C TYR A 79 2.74 -0.21 4.82
N ALA A 80 2.15 -0.04 6.01
CA ALA A 80 1.62 1.24 6.50
C ALA A 80 2.59 2.42 6.32
N ARG A 81 3.86 2.26 6.74
CA ARG A 81 4.89 3.29 6.56
C ARG A 81 5.15 3.60 5.08
N ARG A 82 5.22 2.58 4.22
CA ARG A 82 5.42 2.77 2.77
C ARG A 82 4.20 3.45 2.14
N ILE A 83 2.99 3.10 2.55
CA ILE A 83 1.76 3.72 2.05
C ILE A 83 1.79 5.22 2.35
N LYS A 84 2.11 5.61 3.60
CA LYS A 84 2.33 7.01 3.99
C LYS A 84 3.39 7.68 3.09
N GLU A 85 4.60 7.12 3.01
CA GLU A 85 5.69 7.70 2.23
C GLU A 85 5.32 7.93 0.75
N ARG A 86 4.56 7.01 0.15
CA ARG A 86 4.23 7.05 -1.27
C ARG A 86 3.05 7.98 -1.57
N THR A 87 2.05 8.03 -0.70
CA THR A 87 0.88 8.92 -0.83
C THR A 87 1.22 10.37 -0.57
N MET A 88 2.14 10.65 0.37
CA MET A 88 2.67 12.01 0.59
C MET A 88 3.39 12.59 -0.63
N LEU A 89 3.88 11.72 -1.53
CA LEU A 89 4.58 12.12 -2.74
C LEU A 89 3.69 12.12 -3.97
N ARG A 90 2.36 11.96 -3.86
CA ARG A 90 1.40 11.68 -4.97
C ARG A 90 1.63 12.47 -6.27
N ASP A 91 2.12 13.71 -6.17
CA ASP A 91 2.35 14.60 -7.32
C ASP A 91 3.69 14.33 -8.05
N ARG A 92 4.40 13.24 -7.69
CA ARG A 92 5.68 12.84 -8.28
C ARG A 92 5.51 11.62 -9.18
N MET A 93 6.14 11.65 -10.36
CA MET A 93 6.16 10.48 -11.23
C MET A 93 6.64 9.22 -10.51
N GLY A 94 5.95 8.10 -10.76
CA GLY A 94 6.29 6.81 -10.20
C GLY A 94 5.98 6.68 -8.71
N VAL A 95 4.99 7.41 -8.18
CA VAL A 95 4.45 7.21 -6.81
C VAL A 95 2.97 6.85 -6.84
N MET A 96 2.33 6.71 -5.67
CA MET A 96 0.96 6.19 -5.55
C MET A 96 -0.02 7.24 -5.00
N PRO A 97 -1.29 7.25 -5.44
CA PRO A 97 -1.80 6.54 -6.63
C PRO A 97 -1.16 7.07 -7.92
N PRO A 98 -1.04 6.26 -9.00
CA PRO A 98 -0.46 6.68 -10.27
C PRO A 98 -1.45 7.56 -11.05
N TRP A 99 -1.77 8.74 -10.51
CA TRP A 99 -2.80 9.64 -11.01
C TRP A 99 -2.28 11.09 -11.07
N PHE A 100 -1.55 11.40 -12.13
CA PHE A 100 -0.84 12.68 -12.33
C PHE A 100 -1.67 13.69 -13.12
N ILE A 101 -2.91 13.92 -12.69
CA ILE A 101 -3.81 14.89 -13.31
C ILE A 101 -3.66 16.25 -12.64
N GLU A 102 -3.62 17.31 -13.45
CA GLU A 102 -3.60 18.70 -12.99
C GLU A 102 -4.97 19.09 -12.40
N LYS A 103 -5.01 19.31 -11.08
CA LYS A 103 -6.25 19.61 -10.35
C LYS A 103 -6.64 21.11 -10.34
N ASP A 104 -5.82 21.96 -10.94
CA ASP A 104 -6.02 23.42 -10.91
C ASP A 104 -6.51 23.98 -12.25
N VAL A 105 -6.55 23.17 -13.31
CA VAL A 105 -6.87 23.62 -14.67
C VAL A 105 -7.78 22.64 -15.38
N GLY A 106 -8.86 23.11 -15.99
CA GLY A 106 -9.74 22.30 -16.84
C GLY A 106 -10.77 21.49 -16.05
N ILE A 107 -11.08 20.29 -16.55
CA ILE A 107 -12.06 19.36 -15.95
C ILE A 107 -11.50 18.86 -14.61
N GLN A 108 -12.30 18.94 -13.55
CA GLN A 108 -11.89 18.53 -12.21
C GLN A 108 -12.55 17.24 -11.73
N ASP A 109 -13.74 16.94 -12.26
CA ASP A 109 -14.49 15.75 -11.90
C ASP A 109 -14.28 14.67 -12.95
N TYR A 110 -13.51 13.65 -12.59
CA TYR A 110 -13.23 12.51 -13.43
C TYR A 110 -14.06 11.30 -12.99
N GLN A 111 -14.59 10.57 -13.96
CA GLN A 111 -15.11 9.25 -13.68
C GLN A 111 -13.96 8.34 -13.24
N ASN A 112 -14.17 7.56 -12.18
CA ASN A 112 -13.17 6.68 -11.58
C ASN A 112 -11.92 7.42 -11.06
N ASP A 113 -12.09 8.62 -10.51
CA ASP A 113 -10.99 9.35 -9.86
C ASP A 113 -10.46 8.55 -8.64
N ILE A 114 -9.21 8.11 -8.75
CA ILE A 114 -8.49 7.41 -7.68
C ILE A 114 -7.64 8.36 -6.84
N SER A 115 -7.66 9.66 -7.13
CA SER A 115 -6.87 10.66 -6.42
C SER A 115 -7.20 10.70 -4.93
N LEU A 116 -6.23 11.18 -4.15
CA LEU A 116 -6.38 11.42 -2.72
C LEU A 116 -6.53 12.92 -2.48
N SER A 117 -7.40 13.28 -1.55
CA SER A 117 -7.47 14.62 -0.96
C SER A 117 -6.37 14.82 0.07
N ASP A 118 -6.04 16.07 0.39
CA ASP A 118 -5.05 16.39 1.44
C ASP A 118 -5.47 15.85 2.83
N ALA A 119 -6.79 15.81 3.08
CA ALA A 119 -7.34 15.25 4.31
C ALA A 119 -7.09 13.74 4.40
N GLU A 120 -7.31 13.00 3.31
CA GLU A 120 -7.06 11.55 3.27
C GLU A 120 -5.58 11.21 3.41
N ILE A 121 -4.69 12.04 2.85
CA ILE A 121 -3.24 11.85 3.01
C ILE A 121 -2.83 12.07 4.46
N THR A 122 -3.36 13.13 5.08
CA THR A 122 -3.14 13.41 6.51
C THR A 122 -3.61 12.24 7.36
N MET A 123 -4.81 11.72 7.09
CA MET A 123 -5.40 10.59 7.79
C MET A 123 -4.56 9.30 7.64
N ILE A 124 -4.10 8.99 6.43
CA ILE A 124 -3.18 7.86 6.19
C ILE A 124 -1.87 8.05 6.97
N ALA A 125 -1.34 9.28 7.01
CA ALA A 125 -0.10 9.57 7.71
C ALA A 125 -0.26 9.41 9.22
N GLU A 126 -1.33 9.95 9.81
CA GLU A 126 -1.67 9.83 11.22
C GLU A 126 -1.86 8.36 11.63
N TRP A 127 -2.65 7.61 10.85
CA TRP A 127 -2.85 6.18 11.07
C TRP A 127 -1.52 5.40 11.09
N ALA A 128 -0.64 5.65 10.11
CA ALA A 128 0.64 4.99 10.03
C ALA A 128 1.57 5.37 11.20
N ASP A 129 1.58 6.65 11.61
CA ASP A 129 2.40 7.15 12.72
C ASP A 129 1.92 6.64 14.08
N ASN A 130 0.62 6.42 14.24
CA ASN A 130 0.01 5.85 15.44
C ASN A 130 0.15 4.32 15.53
N GLY A 131 0.97 3.71 14.66
CA GLY A 131 1.24 2.27 14.69
C GLY A 131 0.23 1.42 13.94
N ALA A 132 -0.55 2.04 13.04
CA ALA A 132 -1.54 1.40 12.19
C ALA A 132 -2.61 0.62 12.99
N PRO A 133 -3.38 1.26 13.89
CA PRO A 133 -4.41 0.58 14.66
C PRO A 133 -5.48 -0.04 13.76
N HIS A 134 -5.96 -1.24 14.14
CA HIS A 134 -6.97 -1.96 13.38
C HIS A 134 -8.36 -1.29 13.45
N GLY A 135 -8.81 -0.93 14.65
CA GLY A 135 -10.18 -0.46 14.89
C GLY A 135 -11.17 -1.58 15.20
N ASP A 136 -12.44 -1.21 15.36
CA ASP A 136 -13.53 -2.17 15.55
C ASP A 136 -13.83 -2.87 14.21
N PRO A 137 -13.77 -4.22 14.14
CA PRO A 137 -14.17 -4.97 12.95
C PRO A 137 -15.60 -4.67 12.44
N ASN A 138 -16.50 -4.20 13.32
CA ASN A 138 -17.87 -3.84 12.93
C ASN A 138 -17.95 -2.58 12.07
N ASP A 139 -16.93 -1.72 12.12
CA ASP A 139 -16.85 -0.51 11.29
C ASP A 139 -16.27 -0.78 9.89
N MET A 140 -15.85 -2.02 9.62
CA MET A 140 -15.26 -2.38 8.35
C MET A 140 -16.30 -2.24 7.21
N PRO A 141 -15.99 -1.48 6.13
CA PRO A 141 -16.87 -1.42 4.97
C PRO A 141 -17.01 -2.79 4.32
N ALA A 142 -18.14 -3.00 3.64
CA ALA A 142 -18.36 -4.21 2.85
C ALA A 142 -17.18 -4.42 1.87
N PRO A 143 -16.61 -5.63 1.78
CA PRO A 143 -15.54 -5.91 0.83
C PRO A 143 -15.98 -5.61 -0.60
N ARG A 144 -15.07 -5.04 -1.39
CA ARG A 144 -15.33 -4.84 -2.82
C ARG A 144 -15.49 -6.19 -3.51
N VAL A 145 -16.50 -6.27 -4.37
CA VAL A 145 -16.64 -7.35 -5.33
C VAL A 145 -16.00 -6.88 -6.62
N PHE A 146 -15.09 -7.68 -7.16
CA PHE A 146 -14.46 -7.41 -8.44
C PHE A 146 -15.05 -8.35 -9.49
N ALA A 147 -15.19 -7.84 -10.72
CA ALA A 147 -15.59 -8.66 -11.86
C ALA A 147 -14.64 -9.85 -12.03
N ALA A 148 -15.18 -10.96 -12.51
CA ALA A 148 -14.37 -12.13 -12.81
C ALA A 148 -13.36 -11.81 -13.92
N GLU A 149 -12.19 -12.46 -13.91
CA GLU A 149 -11.13 -12.19 -14.89
C GLU A 149 -11.59 -12.43 -16.34
N ASP A 150 -12.63 -13.23 -16.58
CA ASP A 150 -13.23 -13.50 -17.89
C ASP A 150 -14.46 -12.62 -18.20
N GLU A 151 -14.93 -11.80 -17.26
CA GLU A 151 -16.06 -10.89 -17.43
C GLU A 151 -15.63 -9.53 -18.02
N TRP A 152 -16.41 -8.98 -18.94
CA TRP A 152 -16.13 -7.72 -19.62
C TRP A 152 -16.86 -6.56 -18.92
N ASP A 153 -16.13 -5.48 -18.59
CA ASP A 153 -16.69 -4.30 -17.93
C ASP A 153 -17.63 -3.52 -18.86
N ILE A 154 -17.39 -3.57 -20.18
CA ILE A 154 -18.25 -2.92 -21.19
C ILE A 154 -19.52 -3.73 -21.53
N GLY A 155 -19.75 -4.87 -20.87
CA GLY A 155 -20.76 -5.85 -21.22
C GLY A 155 -20.27 -6.83 -22.29
N THR A 156 -21.14 -7.72 -22.79
CA THR A 156 -20.75 -8.72 -23.79
C THR A 156 -20.30 -8.04 -25.09
N PRO A 157 -19.04 -8.22 -25.52
CA PRO A 157 -18.55 -7.60 -26.74
C PRO A 157 -19.10 -8.30 -27.98
N ASP A 158 -19.41 -7.52 -29.01
CA ASP A 158 -19.85 -8.04 -30.32
C ASP A 158 -18.67 -8.60 -31.15
N LEU A 159 -17.44 -8.18 -30.84
CA LEU A 159 -16.22 -8.58 -31.51
C LEU A 159 -15.09 -8.71 -30.50
N ILE A 160 -14.43 -9.87 -30.49
CA ILE A 160 -13.20 -10.12 -29.73
C ILE A 160 -12.09 -10.36 -30.76
N VAL A 161 -10.99 -9.62 -30.64
CA VAL A 161 -9.81 -9.75 -31.51
C VAL A 161 -8.62 -10.17 -30.67
N ASP A 162 -8.06 -11.34 -30.97
CA ASP A 162 -6.84 -11.82 -30.31
C ASP A 162 -5.61 -11.14 -30.90
N LEU A 163 -4.84 -10.49 -30.03
CA LEU A 163 -3.55 -9.90 -30.38
C LEU A 163 -2.45 -10.97 -30.32
N PRO A 164 -1.39 -10.86 -31.15
CA PRO A 164 -0.26 -11.78 -31.06
C PRO A 164 0.38 -11.71 -29.66
N PRO A 165 0.90 -12.83 -29.13
CA PRO A 165 1.52 -12.84 -27.81
C PRO A 165 2.75 -11.93 -27.79
N TYR A 166 2.89 -11.17 -26.71
CA TYR A 166 4.03 -10.30 -26.47
C TYR A 166 4.75 -10.69 -25.18
N THR A 167 6.06 -10.89 -25.26
CA THR A 167 6.88 -11.24 -24.09
C THR A 167 7.53 -9.99 -23.53
N MET A 168 7.07 -9.56 -22.36
CA MET A 168 7.70 -8.50 -21.59
C MET A 168 8.92 -9.02 -20.84
N GLY A 169 10.05 -8.33 -20.93
CA GLY A 169 11.23 -8.63 -20.12
C GLY A 169 10.99 -8.27 -18.67
N ALA A 170 11.35 -9.16 -17.73
CA ALA A 170 11.08 -8.96 -16.30
C ALA A 170 11.76 -7.70 -15.71
N GLU A 171 12.90 -7.29 -16.26
CA GLU A 171 13.66 -6.10 -15.85
C GLU A 171 13.73 -5.05 -16.97
N ALA A 172 12.82 -5.12 -17.95
CA ALA A 172 12.78 -4.14 -19.03
C ALA A 172 12.16 -2.82 -18.55
N PRO A 173 12.61 -1.66 -19.08
CA PRO A 173 11.88 -0.41 -18.94
C PRO A 173 10.46 -0.51 -19.50
N ASP A 174 9.59 0.43 -19.12
CA ASP A 174 8.24 0.55 -19.68
C ASP A 174 8.28 0.51 -21.21
N TRP A 175 7.43 -0.35 -21.78
CA TRP A 175 7.38 -0.55 -23.22
C TRP A 175 6.28 0.33 -23.84
N TRP A 176 6.69 1.20 -24.76
CA TRP A 176 5.84 2.15 -25.49
C TRP A 176 5.75 1.84 -26.99
N GLY A 177 5.97 0.59 -27.37
CA GLY A 177 5.94 0.17 -28.77
C GLY A 177 4.52 -0.01 -29.32
N MET A 178 4.43 -0.17 -30.63
CA MET A 178 3.18 -0.56 -31.29
C MET A 178 3.00 -2.07 -31.16
N ILE A 179 1.80 -2.49 -30.73
CA ILE A 179 1.39 -3.89 -30.90
C ILE A 179 1.15 -4.12 -32.40
N PRO A 180 1.65 -5.21 -33.01
CA PRO A 180 1.41 -5.49 -34.42
C PRO A 180 -0.09 -5.49 -34.74
N PRO A 181 -0.53 -4.84 -35.84
CA PRO A 181 -1.93 -4.80 -36.19
C PRO A 181 -2.44 -6.20 -36.53
N VAL A 182 -3.67 -6.49 -36.11
CA VAL A 182 -4.39 -7.72 -36.44
C VAL A 182 -5.61 -7.37 -37.28
N ALA A 183 -5.93 -8.21 -38.27
CA ALA A 183 -7.14 -8.05 -39.07
C ALA A 183 -8.37 -8.27 -38.17
N SER A 184 -9.28 -7.29 -38.13
CA SER A 184 -10.52 -7.37 -37.34
C SER A 184 -11.52 -8.40 -37.86
N GLY A 185 -11.37 -8.86 -39.11
CA GLY A 185 -12.31 -9.78 -39.76
C GLY A 185 -13.63 -9.13 -40.20
N LEU A 186 -13.80 -7.82 -40.00
CA LEU A 186 -14.99 -7.09 -40.43
C LEU A 186 -14.99 -6.90 -41.96
N ALA A 187 -16.13 -7.20 -42.59
CA ALA A 187 -16.33 -7.05 -44.04
C ALA A 187 -16.75 -5.64 -44.46
N GLU A 188 -17.16 -4.80 -43.50
CA GLU A 188 -17.66 -3.45 -43.73
C GLU A 188 -17.32 -2.54 -42.56
N ASP A 189 -17.32 -1.23 -42.80
CA ASP A 189 -17.00 -0.23 -41.80
C ASP A 189 -18.06 -0.17 -40.69
N ARG A 190 -17.60 -0.02 -39.45
CA ARG A 190 -18.42 0.07 -38.24
C ARG A 190 -17.90 1.16 -37.32
N TYR A 191 -18.80 1.75 -36.53
CA TYR A 191 -18.41 2.65 -35.44
C TYR A 191 -18.14 1.84 -34.17
N VAL A 192 -17.11 2.23 -33.43
CA VAL A 192 -16.77 1.66 -32.12
C VAL A 192 -17.42 2.53 -31.04
N ALA A 193 -18.32 1.96 -30.26
CA ALA A 193 -18.97 2.64 -29.13
C ALA A 193 -18.14 2.51 -27.84
N ALA A 194 -17.49 1.37 -27.64
CA ALA A 194 -16.62 1.06 -26.52
C ALA A 194 -15.51 0.10 -26.96
N MET A 195 -14.36 0.19 -26.31
CA MET A 195 -13.28 -0.78 -26.45
C MET A 195 -12.75 -1.12 -25.06
N GLU A 196 -12.46 -2.40 -24.85
CA GLU A 196 -11.80 -2.89 -23.65
C GLU A 196 -10.66 -3.80 -24.08
N VAL A 197 -9.52 -3.68 -23.42
CA VAL A 197 -8.35 -4.53 -23.66
C VAL A 197 -8.18 -5.40 -22.41
N LYS A 198 -8.19 -6.71 -22.60
CA LYS A 198 -7.95 -7.67 -21.53
C LYS A 198 -6.57 -8.28 -21.67
N GLU A 199 -5.72 -8.00 -20.69
CA GLU A 199 -4.39 -8.58 -20.61
C GLU A 199 -4.48 -10.01 -20.08
N ILE A 200 -4.04 -10.97 -20.90
CA ILE A 200 -4.00 -12.39 -20.53
C ILE A 200 -2.54 -12.83 -20.53
N SER A 201 -2.03 -13.20 -19.36
CA SER A 201 -0.68 -13.75 -19.24
C SER A 201 -0.73 -15.26 -19.12
N ASN A 202 0.11 -15.90 -19.92
CA ASN A 202 0.36 -17.34 -19.86
C ASN A 202 1.67 -17.70 -19.14
N VAL A 203 2.38 -16.71 -18.57
CA VAL A 203 3.66 -16.90 -17.89
C VAL A 203 3.44 -17.44 -16.48
N GLU A 204 4.08 -18.56 -16.16
CA GLU A 204 4.06 -19.13 -14.82
C GLU A 204 4.82 -18.20 -13.84
N GLY A 205 4.11 -17.69 -12.83
CA GLY A 205 4.67 -16.70 -11.90
C GLY A 205 4.63 -15.25 -12.38
N GLY A 206 4.10 -14.97 -13.58
CA GLY A 206 3.72 -13.61 -13.97
C GLY A 206 2.55 -13.13 -13.12
N GLY A 207 2.49 -11.82 -12.80
CA GLY A 207 1.44 -11.22 -11.95
C GLY A 207 0.00 -11.37 -12.46
N TRP A 208 -0.15 -11.91 -13.66
CA TRP A 208 -1.40 -12.19 -14.35
C TRP A 208 -1.41 -13.70 -14.65
N ARG A 209 -2.43 -14.44 -14.20
CA ARG A 209 -2.53 -15.89 -14.45
C ARG A 209 -3.47 -16.22 -15.62
N LYS A 210 -3.27 -17.43 -16.12
CA LYS A 210 -3.76 -18.01 -17.36
C LYS A 210 -5.30 -17.97 -17.49
N ILE A 211 -5.84 -17.17 -18.40
CA ILE A 211 -7.14 -17.47 -19.00
C ILE A 211 -6.89 -18.44 -20.15
N HIS A 212 -7.16 -19.72 -19.92
CA HIS A 212 -7.21 -20.70 -21.00
C HIS A 212 -8.52 -20.51 -21.75
N PHE A 213 -8.49 -19.76 -22.86
CA PHE A 213 -9.58 -19.83 -23.82
C PHE A 213 -9.46 -21.18 -24.54
N PRO A 214 -10.40 -22.13 -24.37
CA PRO A 214 -10.48 -23.23 -25.31
C PRO A 214 -10.77 -22.60 -26.67
N SER A 215 -9.94 -22.91 -27.67
CA SER A 215 -10.14 -22.46 -29.04
C SER A 215 -11.49 -22.99 -29.54
N ARG A 216 -12.56 -22.25 -29.29
CA ARG A 216 -13.84 -22.49 -29.95
C ARG A 216 -13.68 -21.88 -31.32
N ASN A 217 -13.37 -22.73 -32.29
CA ASN A 217 -13.65 -22.48 -33.69
C ASN A 217 -15.15 -22.20 -33.80
N HIS A 218 -15.54 -20.94 -33.64
CA HIS A 218 -16.87 -20.49 -34.03
C HIS A 218 -16.85 -20.40 -35.56
N HIS A 219 -17.24 -21.51 -36.18
CA HIS A 219 -17.73 -21.51 -37.54
C HIS A 219 -18.88 -20.50 -37.62
N PHE A 220 -18.64 -19.41 -38.34
CA PHE A 220 -19.72 -18.58 -38.86
C PHE A 220 -20.42 -19.40 -39.95
N ASP A 221 -21.59 -19.94 -39.62
CA ASP A 221 -22.54 -20.36 -40.65
C ASP A 221 -23.13 -19.11 -41.32
N ARG A 222 -23.22 -19.20 -42.65
CA ARG A 222 -23.45 -18.12 -43.63
C ARG A 222 -24.79 -17.42 -43.52
#